data_AF-A0AAN7UUQ9-F1
#
_entry.id   AF-A0AAN7UUQ9-F1
#
_cell.length_a   1.000
_cell.length_b   1.000
_cell.length_c   1.000
_cell.angle_alpha   90.00
_cell.angle_beta   90.00
_cell.angle_gamma   90.00
#
_symmetry.space_group_name_H-M   'P 1'
#
loop_
_entity.id
_entity.type
_entity.pdbx_description
1 polymer ?
#
loop_
_entity_poly.entity_id
_entity_poly.type
_entity_poly.pdbx_seq_one_letter_code
_entity_poly.pdbx_strand_id
1 'polypeptide(L)'
;MCTDYFNDLAKSLIADGNCGKEYNRENALVVQAYQGMKTYNTVYKATCLANEDSKSSEYCFANAITNNTTPSNAYLYYLPFNSTLPNTAAPSCGSCTQQTMAIYQAATSNRKADISNTYLGAAEQINSNCGNNFVNTTLATAVDSGTMASLNPMSSSSAILISFFIMAISHWIS
;
A
#
# COMPACT_ATOMS: atom_id res chain seq x y z
N MET A 1 11.36 4.58 -11.02
CA MET A 1 10.16 5.43 -10.79
C MET A 1 10.23 5.99 -9.37
N CYS A 2 9.62 7.15 -9.05
CA CYS A 2 9.85 7.87 -7.78
C CYS A 2 9.63 7.03 -6.51
N THR A 3 8.69 6.07 -6.52
CA THR A 3 8.43 5.17 -5.38
C THR A 3 9.69 4.38 -4.97
N ASP A 4 10.41 3.80 -5.91
CA ASP A 4 11.60 2.99 -5.61
C ASP A 4 12.73 3.88 -5.08
N TYR A 5 12.93 5.03 -5.73
CA TYR A 5 13.88 6.04 -5.30
C TYR A 5 13.62 6.50 -3.86
N PHE A 6 12.38 6.86 -3.53
CA PHE A 6 12.03 7.28 -2.17
C PHE A 6 12.14 6.14 -1.16
N ASN A 7 11.82 4.89 -1.55
CA ASN A 7 12.04 3.74 -0.68
C ASN A 7 13.52 3.52 -0.35
N ASP A 8 14.40 3.66 -1.33
CA ASP A 8 15.84 3.50 -1.13
C ASP A 8 16.44 4.69 -0.36
N LEU A 9 15.97 5.90 -0.63
CA LEU A 9 16.34 7.08 0.14
C LEU A 9 15.88 6.97 1.62
N ALA A 10 14.69 6.45 1.87
CA ALA A 10 14.19 6.19 3.23
C ALA A 10 15.06 5.18 3.99
N LYS A 11 15.49 4.09 3.33
CA LYS A 11 16.42 3.12 3.92
C LYS A 11 17.77 3.77 4.23
N SER A 12 18.28 4.56 3.29
CA SER A 12 19.55 5.27 3.46
C SER A 12 19.48 6.28 4.61
N LEU A 13 18.40 7.07 4.72
CA LEU A 13 18.20 8.07 5.77
C LEU A 13 18.40 7.48 7.18
N ILE A 14 17.83 6.30 7.44
CA ILE A 14 17.84 5.66 8.76
C ILE A 14 19.03 4.73 8.98
N ALA A 15 19.98 4.66 8.06
CA ALA A 15 21.21 3.88 8.25
C ALA A 15 22.08 4.48 9.37
N ASP A 16 22.84 3.63 10.07
CA ASP A 16 23.67 4.04 11.23
C ASP A 16 24.67 5.15 10.92
N GLY A 17 25.19 5.20 9.69
CA GLY A 17 26.12 6.24 9.23
C GLY A 17 25.46 7.58 8.85
N ASN A 18 24.13 7.64 8.81
CA ASN A 18 23.35 8.82 8.47
C ASN A 18 22.55 9.29 9.71
N CYS A 19 21.22 9.26 9.66
CA CYS A 19 20.34 9.72 10.74
C CYS A 19 19.74 8.57 11.56
N GLY A 20 20.34 7.37 11.54
CA GLY A 20 19.81 6.20 12.23
C GLY A 20 19.67 6.39 13.75
N LYS A 21 20.61 7.08 14.39
CA LYS A 21 20.53 7.39 15.83
C LYS A 21 19.38 8.34 16.15
N GLU A 22 19.20 9.36 15.33
CA GLU A 22 18.14 10.35 15.47
C GLU A 22 16.77 9.73 15.18
N TYR A 23 16.69 8.85 14.19
CA TYR A 23 15.49 8.06 13.89
C TYR A 23 15.09 7.19 15.09
N ASN A 24 16.04 6.44 15.67
CA ASN A 24 15.81 5.59 16.84
C ASN A 24 15.47 6.38 18.12
N ARG A 25 15.81 7.67 18.17
CA ARG A 25 15.43 8.60 19.25
C ARG A 25 14.17 9.41 18.93
N GLU A 26 13.45 9.01 17.88
CA GLU A 26 12.19 9.64 17.46
C GLU A 26 12.34 11.14 17.18
N ASN A 27 13.49 11.55 16.61
CA ASN A 27 13.63 12.92 16.15
C ASN A 27 12.56 13.24 15.10
N ALA A 28 11.68 14.20 15.39
CA ALA A 28 10.49 14.48 14.61
C ALA A 28 10.80 14.74 13.12
N LEU A 29 11.87 15.49 12.81
CA LEU A 29 12.22 15.81 11.42
C LEU A 29 12.66 14.57 10.64
N VAL A 30 13.47 13.70 11.27
CA VAL A 30 13.96 12.47 10.64
C VAL A 30 12.82 11.47 10.44
N VAL A 31 11.96 11.31 11.45
CA VAL A 31 10.77 10.44 11.36
C VAL A 31 9.83 10.93 10.27
N GLN A 32 9.48 12.23 10.25
CA GLN A 32 8.59 12.78 9.23
C GLN A 32 9.15 12.64 7.82
N ALA A 33 10.46 12.86 7.63
CA ALA A 33 11.11 12.65 6.34
C ALA A 33 11.05 11.19 5.91
N TYR A 34 11.34 10.24 6.81
CA TYR A 34 11.23 8.81 6.56
C TYR A 34 9.79 8.43 6.15
N GLN A 35 8.80 8.84 6.94
CA GLN A 35 7.38 8.57 6.68
C GLN A 35 6.95 9.15 5.33
N GLY A 36 7.31 10.39 5.04
CA GLY A 36 6.96 11.03 3.78
C GLY A 36 7.47 10.28 2.55
N MET A 37 8.70 9.77 2.62
CA MET A 37 9.27 8.94 1.56
C MET A 37 8.58 7.56 1.45
N LYS A 38 8.34 6.89 2.57
CA LYS A 38 7.68 5.57 2.61
C LYS A 38 6.24 5.60 2.13
N THR A 39 5.56 6.72 2.34
CA THR A 39 4.13 6.89 2.06
C THR A 39 3.85 7.45 0.65
N TYR A 40 4.88 7.90 -0.08
CA TYR A 40 4.76 8.53 -1.40
C TYR A 40 3.76 7.83 -2.33
N ASN A 41 3.88 6.51 -2.53
CA ASN A 41 3.03 5.78 -3.47
C ASN A 41 1.54 5.82 -3.09
N THR A 42 1.24 5.72 -1.80
CA THR A 42 -0.14 5.76 -1.29
C THR A 42 -0.75 7.13 -1.48
N VAL A 43 0.00 8.19 -1.12
CA VAL A 43 -0.47 9.57 -1.27
C VAL A 43 -0.58 9.96 -2.73
N TYR A 44 0.40 9.62 -3.57
CA TYR A 44 0.34 9.86 -5.03
C TYR A 44 -0.97 9.33 -5.62
N LYS A 45 -1.32 8.06 -5.33
CA LYS A 45 -2.59 7.46 -5.80
C LYS A 45 -3.81 8.24 -5.29
N ALA A 46 -3.84 8.60 -4.00
CA ALA A 46 -4.96 9.33 -3.42
C ALA A 46 -5.11 10.76 -3.96
N THR A 47 -3.99 11.44 -4.25
CA THR A 47 -4.00 12.82 -4.77
C THR A 47 -4.37 12.89 -6.25
N CYS A 48 -4.21 11.79 -6.99
CA CYS A 48 -4.60 11.69 -8.39
C CYS A 48 -6.07 11.30 -8.61
N LEU A 49 -6.85 11.10 -7.53
CA LEU A 49 -8.27 10.78 -7.64
C LEU A 49 -9.07 11.95 -8.21
N ALA A 50 -9.94 11.66 -9.17
CA ALA A 50 -10.91 12.60 -9.70
C ALA A 50 -12.22 12.53 -8.89
N ASN A 51 -12.86 13.68 -8.71
CA ASN A 51 -14.17 13.78 -8.08
C ASN A 51 -15.25 13.29 -9.06
N GLU A 52 -15.90 12.16 -8.73
CA GLU A 52 -16.94 11.56 -9.59
C GLU A 52 -18.32 12.15 -9.32
N ASP A 53 -18.49 12.89 -8.22
CA ASP A 53 -19.74 13.57 -7.88
C ASP A 53 -19.90 14.90 -8.63
N SER A 54 -18.82 15.40 -9.26
CA SER A 54 -18.80 16.67 -9.99
C SER A 54 -18.87 16.46 -11.50
N LYS A 55 -19.47 17.43 -12.20
CA LYS A 55 -19.42 17.50 -13.68
C LYS A 55 -18.12 18.12 -14.20
N SER A 56 -17.34 18.74 -13.32
CA SER A 56 -16.04 19.33 -13.63
C SER A 56 -14.94 18.33 -13.29
N SER A 57 -13.87 18.30 -14.10
CA SER A 57 -12.69 17.48 -13.87
C SER A 57 -11.85 18.01 -12.70
N GLU A 58 -12.39 17.95 -11.49
CA GLU A 58 -11.74 18.38 -10.27
C GLU A 58 -11.05 17.20 -9.56
N TYR A 59 -9.84 17.40 -9.06
CA TYR A 59 -9.16 16.41 -8.24
C TYR A 59 -9.63 16.46 -6.79
N CYS A 60 -9.87 15.30 -6.19
CA CYS A 60 -10.33 15.16 -4.80
C CYS A 60 -9.41 15.89 -3.81
N PHE A 61 -8.09 15.76 -3.98
CA PHE A 61 -7.14 16.43 -3.10
C PHE A 61 -7.17 17.95 -3.26
N ALA A 62 -7.22 18.45 -4.49
CA ALA A 62 -7.30 19.88 -4.74
C ALA A 62 -8.56 20.48 -4.11
N ASN A 63 -9.71 19.81 -4.28
CA ASN A 63 -10.96 20.20 -3.62
C ASN A 63 -10.82 20.16 -2.09
N ALA A 64 -10.27 19.08 -1.53
CA ALA A 64 -10.15 18.90 -0.09
C ALA A 64 -9.33 20.00 0.60
N ILE A 65 -8.31 20.53 -0.08
CA ILE A 65 -7.44 21.59 0.46
C ILE A 65 -8.01 22.99 0.19
N THR A 66 -8.72 23.21 -0.91
CA THR A 66 -9.15 24.56 -1.33
C THR A 66 -10.61 24.88 -1.00
N ASN A 67 -11.46 23.88 -0.74
CA ASN A 67 -12.88 24.06 -0.45
C ASN A 67 -13.13 24.36 1.04
N ASN A 68 -13.34 25.64 1.35
CA ASN A 68 -13.60 26.12 2.71
C ASN A 68 -14.97 25.70 3.30
N THR A 69 -15.87 25.13 2.49
CA THR A 69 -17.19 24.65 2.97
C THR A 69 -17.04 23.30 3.69
N THR A 70 -16.05 22.50 3.29
CA THR A 70 -15.82 21.14 3.81
C THR A 70 -14.36 20.96 4.22
N PRO A 71 -13.84 21.78 5.16
CA PRO A 71 -12.42 21.81 5.52
C PRO A 71 -11.93 20.49 6.13
N SER A 72 -12.84 19.69 6.69
CA SER A 72 -12.52 18.38 7.26
C SER A 72 -11.97 17.40 6.22
N ASN A 73 -12.21 17.61 4.92
CA ASN A 73 -11.72 16.74 3.86
C ASN A 73 -10.18 16.70 3.82
N ALA A 74 -9.51 17.79 4.20
CA ALA A 74 -8.05 17.85 4.26
C ALA A 74 -7.46 16.81 5.21
N TYR A 75 -8.15 16.49 6.32
CA TYR A 75 -7.64 15.53 7.31
C TYR A 75 -7.48 14.12 6.78
N LEU A 76 -8.24 13.73 5.74
CA LEU A 76 -8.09 12.43 5.09
C LEU A 76 -6.65 12.25 4.57
N TYR A 77 -6.05 13.31 4.04
CA TYR A 77 -4.72 13.25 3.42
C TYR A 77 -3.56 13.25 4.42
N TYR A 78 -3.84 13.38 5.72
CA TYR A 78 -2.85 13.21 6.78
C TYR A 78 -2.84 11.79 7.36
N LEU A 79 -3.90 11.00 7.14
CA LEU A 79 -3.99 9.62 7.64
C LEU A 79 -2.77 8.76 7.27
N PRO A 80 -2.23 8.83 6.03
CA PRO A 80 -1.09 7.99 5.63
C PRO A 80 0.23 8.35 6.32
N PHE A 81 0.29 9.49 7.02
CA PHE A 81 1.46 9.97 7.76
C PHE A 81 1.32 9.73 9.27
N ASN A 82 0.62 8.66 9.65
CA ASN A 82 0.36 8.28 11.04
C ASN A 82 -0.41 9.34 11.86
N SER A 83 -1.17 10.23 11.20
CA SER A 83 -2.06 11.18 11.86
C SER A 83 -3.47 10.61 11.95
N THR A 84 -4.03 10.51 13.15
CA THR A 84 -5.41 10.03 13.34
C THR A 84 -6.42 11.08 12.90
N LEU A 85 -7.57 10.64 12.38
CA LEU A 85 -8.69 11.53 12.10
C LEU A 85 -9.15 12.18 13.42
N PRO A 86 -9.23 13.52 13.53
CA PRO A 86 -9.76 14.15 14.73
C PRO A 86 -11.22 13.77 14.95
N ASN A 87 -11.64 13.50 16.18
CA ASN A 87 -13.03 13.10 16.50
C ASN A 87 -14.10 14.11 16.04
N THR A 88 -13.73 15.39 15.91
CA THR A 88 -14.62 16.46 15.43
C THR A 88 -14.59 16.64 13.92
N ALA A 89 -13.68 15.97 13.21
CA ALA A 89 -13.63 16.02 11.76
C ALA A 89 -14.80 15.23 11.16
N ALA A 90 -15.51 15.88 10.24
CA ALA A 90 -16.60 15.28 9.48
C ALA A 90 -16.36 15.52 7.98
N PRO A 91 -15.52 14.68 7.33
CA PRO A 91 -15.34 14.75 5.89
C PRO A 91 -16.66 14.51 5.14
N SER A 92 -16.77 15.05 3.93
CA SER A 92 -17.95 14.86 3.08
C SER A 92 -18.18 13.40 2.73
N CYS A 93 -19.45 12.99 2.71
CA CYS A 93 -19.86 11.64 2.33
C CYS A 93 -20.07 11.54 0.82
N GLY A 94 -18.97 11.52 0.05
CA GLY A 94 -18.99 11.41 -1.42
C GLY A 94 -17.89 10.48 -1.96
N SER A 95 -17.78 10.43 -3.29
CA SER A 95 -16.88 9.54 -4.02
C SER A 95 -15.42 9.74 -3.60
N CYS A 96 -15.00 10.99 -3.38
CA CYS A 96 -13.64 11.31 -2.97
C CYS A 96 -13.25 10.65 -1.64
N THR A 97 -14.15 10.65 -0.65
CA THR A 97 -13.90 10.00 0.64
C THR A 97 -13.85 8.49 0.48
N GLN A 98 -14.78 7.90 -0.27
CA GLN A 98 -14.80 6.45 -0.50
C GLN A 98 -13.55 5.96 -1.22
N GLN A 99 -13.20 6.59 -2.33
CA GLN A 99 -12.04 6.21 -3.15
C GLN A 99 -10.72 6.43 -2.40
N THR A 100 -10.60 7.53 -1.65
CA THR A 100 -9.40 7.79 -0.81
C THR A 100 -9.26 6.71 0.25
N MET A 101 -10.34 6.40 0.97
CA MET A 101 -10.32 5.35 1.97
C MET A 101 -10.11 3.96 1.37
N ALA A 102 -10.56 3.69 0.14
CA ALA A 102 -10.27 2.42 -0.55
C ALA A 102 -8.76 2.27 -0.85
N ILE A 103 -8.09 3.33 -1.30
CA ILE A 103 -6.63 3.32 -1.49
C ILE A 103 -5.91 3.06 -0.17
N TYR A 104 -6.35 3.71 0.91
CA TYR A 104 -5.75 3.55 2.22
C TYR A 104 -5.97 2.15 2.78
N GLN A 105 -7.17 1.59 2.60
CA GLN A 105 -7.49 0.22 2.96
C GLN A 105 -6.54 -0.76 2.28
N ALA A 106 -6.37 -0.63 0.96
CA ALA A 106 -5.47 -1.48 0.19
C ALA A 106 -4.02 -1.35 0.67
N ALA A 107 -3.58 -0.14 1.03
CA ALA A 107 -2.25 0.11 1.55
C ALA A 107 -1.99 -0.56 2.91
N THR A 108 -3.03 -0.83 3.70
CA THR A 108 -2.88 -1.56 4.97
C THR A 108 -2.40 -3.00 4.78
N SER A 109 -2.50 -3.58 3.57
CA SER A 109 -1.94 -4.92 3.24
C SER A 109 -0.47 -5.05 3.63
N ASN A 110 0.29 -3.94 3.58
CA ASN A 110 1.57 -3.82 4.25
C ASN A 110 1.35 -3.31 5.69
N ARG A 111 1.35 -4.24 6.66
CA ARG A 111 1.15 -3.91 8.08
C ARG A 111 2.20 -2.97 8.68
N LYS A 112 3.35 -2.79 8.03
CA LYS A 112 4.39 -1.84 8.45
C LYS A 112 4.16 -0.42 7.91
N ALA A 113 3.17 -0.21 7.06
CA ALA A 113 2.81 1.13 6.59
C ALA A 113 2.02 1.87 7.68
N ASP A 114 2.36 3.13 7.92
CA ASP A 114 1.75 3.97 8.97
C ASP A 114 0.23 4.06 8.89
N ILE A 115 -0.34 4.03 7.69
CA ILE A 115 -1.80 4.01 7.48
C ILE A 115 -2.50 2.85 8.19
N SER A 116 -1.80 1.73 8.46
CA SER A 116 -2.35 0.61 9.22
C SER A 116 -2.73 0.99 10.65
N ASN A 117 -2.08 2.01 11.23
CA ASN A 117 -2.36 2.49 12.58
C ASN A 117 -3.56 3.43 12.64
N THR A 118 -3.86 4.14 11.54
CA THR A 118 -4.85 5.23 11.52
C THR A 118 -6.12 4.86 10.76
N TYR A 119 -6.07 3.86 9.88
CA TYR A 119 -7.17 3.50 8.99
C TYR A 119 -8.46 3.11 9.71
N LEU A 120 -8.39 2.17 10.66
CA LEU A 120 -9.60 1.60 11.29
C LEU A 120 -10.40 2.66 12.03
N GLY A 121 -9.75 3.45 12.89
CA GLY A 121 -10.42 4.52 13.62
C GLY A 121 -11.05 5.56 12.69
N ALA A 122 -10.35 5.93 11.61
CA ALA A 122 -10.90 6.82 10.60
C ALA A 122 -12.11 6.20 9.87
N ALA A 123 -12.04 4.93 9.48
CA ALA A 123 -13.12 4.23 8.79
C ALA A 123 -14.38 4.10 9.66
N GLU A 124 -14.22 3.78 10.95
CA GLU A 124 -15.30 3.70 11.92
C GLU A 124 -15.99 5.07 12.10
N GLN A 125 -15.20 6.13 12.29
CA GLN A 125 -15.73 7.49 12.43
C GLN A 125 -16.45 7.95 11.15
N ILE A 126 -15.87 7.68 9.98
CA ILE A 126 -16.50 8.00 8.70
C ILE A 126 -17.83 7.26 8.54
N ASN A 127 -17.89 5.96 8.86
CA ASN A 127 -19.14 5.20 8.81
C ASN A 127 -20.19 5.68 9.81
N SER A 128 -19.76 6.15 11.00
CA SER A 128 -20.67 6.77 11.96
C SER A 128 -21.34 8.04 11.42
N ASN A 129 -20.65 8.79 10.56
CA ASN A 129 -21.14 10.04 9.99
C ASN A 129 -21.86 9.86 8.64
N CYS A 130 -21.36 8.95 7.80
CA CYS A 130 -21.80 8.77 6.41
C CYS A 130 -22.75 7.59 6.20
N GLY A 131 -23.03 6.83 7.26
CA GLY A 131 -23.87 5.64 7.21
C GLY A 131 -23.05 4.34 7.23
N ASN A 132 -23.71 3.28 7.67
CA ASN A 132 -23.05 2.00 7.88
C ASN A 132 -22.49 1.44 6.56
N ASN A 133 -21.28 0.88 6.63
CA ASN A 133 -20.55 0.33 5.48
C ASN A 133 -20.26 1.33 4.35
N PHE A 134 -20.24 2.64 4.62
CA PHE A 134 -19.88 3.65 3.62
C PHE A 134 -18.43 3.47 3.11
N VAL A 135 -17.52 3.09 4.02
CA VAL A 135 -16.17 2.60 3.74
C VAL A 135 -15.92 1.28 4.48
N ASN A 136 -14.91 0.53 4.05
CA ASN A 136 -14.53 -0.74 4.66
C ASN A 136 -13.94 -0.52 6.06
N THR A 137 -14.36 -1.28 7.07
CA THR A 137 -13.85 -1.20 8.46
C THR A 137 -12.89 -2.34 8.80
N THR A 138 -12.26 -2.92 7.78
CA THR A 138 -11.28 -3.99 7.91
C THR A 138 -9.99 -3.65 7.19
N LEU A 139 -8.87 -4.11 7.75
CA LEU A 139 -7.59 -4.05 7.06
C LEU A 139 -7.59 -5.02 5.87
N ALA A 140 -6.93 -4.64 4.78
CA ALA A 140 -6.75 -5.54 3.64
C ALA A 140 -5.97 -6.78 4.05
N THR A 141 -6.13 -7.90 3.35
CA THR A 141 -5.34 -9.11 3.60
C THR A 141 -3.85 -8.78 3.59
N ALA A 142 -3.12 -9.26 4.61
CA ALA A 142 -1.69 -8.98 4.71
C ALA A 142 -0.94 -9.67 3.55
N VAL A 143 0.00 -8.95 2.94
CA VAL A 143 0.96 -9.55 2.01
C VAL A 143 2.26 -9.78 2.77
N ASP A 144 2.52 -11.03 3.14
CA ASP A 144 3.82 -11.36 3.73
C ASP A 144 4.90 -11.15 2.67
N SER A 145 5.83 -10.23 2.92
CA SER A 145 7.06 -10.08 2.12
C SER A 145 8.06 -11.21 2.39
N GLY A 146 7.56 -12.39 2.76
CA GLY A 146 8.29 -13.50 3.36
C GLY A 146 8.08 -14.79 2.59
N THR A 147 8.41 -14.78 1.30
CA THR A 147 9.11 -15.86 0.59
C THR A 147 9.17 -15.44 -0.87
N MET A 148 10.36 -15.07 -1.36
CA MET A 148 10.65 -15.42 -2.74
C MET A 148 10.56 -16.95 -2.75
N ALA A 149 9.44 -17.51 -3.20
CA ALA A 149 9.47 -18.88 -3.68
C ALA A 149 10.55 -18.87 -4.76
N SER A 150 11.72 -19.40 -4.42
CA SER A 150 12.69 -19.82 -5.40
C SER A 150 11.93 -20.81 -6.27
N LEU A 151 11.42 -20.33 -7.42
CA LEU A 151 11.21 -21.18 -8.55
C LEU A 151 12.62 -21.58 -8.99
N ASN A 152 13.23 -22.51 -8.27
CA ASN A 152 14.21 -23.38 -8.88
C ASN A 152 13.39 -24.18 -9.90
N PRO A 153 13.53 -23.97 -11.21
CA PRO A 153 13.15 -25.01 -12.14
C PRO A 153 14.06 -26.18 -11.80
N MET A 154 13.51 -27.16 -11.07
CA MET A 154 14.13 -28.47 -10.98
C MET A 154 14.20 -28.98 -12.41
N SER A 155 15.38 -28.79 -13.02
CA SER A 155 15.74 -29.35 -14.31
C SER A 155 15.57 -30.86 -14.18
N SER A 156 14.43 -31.37 -14.67
CA SER A 156 14.17 -32.79 -14.77
C SER A 156 15.23 -33.40 -15.66
N SER A 157 16.20 -34.02 -15.00
CA SER A 157 17.27 -34.76 -15.61
C SER A 157 16.70 -35.79 -16.58
N SER A 158 17.16 -35.68 -17.82
CA SER A 158 17.42 -36.75 -18.78
C SER A 158 17.25 -38.16 -18.22
N ALA A 159 16.12 -38.80 -18.52
CA ALA A 159 15.94 -40.24 -18.38
C ALA A 159 14.95 -40.78 -19.41
N ILE A 160 15.20 -40.52 -20.70
CA ILE A 160 14.57 -41.26 -21.81
C ILE A 160 15.66 -41.59 -22.82
N LEU A 161 16.52 -42.56 -22.53
CA LEU A 161 17.35 -43.24 -23.54
C LEU A 161 17.80 -44.63 -23.06
N ILE A 162 16.89 -45.49 -22.59
CA ILE A 162 17.15 -46.95 -22.51
C ILE A 162 15.86 -47.72 -22.78
N SER A 163 15.45 -47.81 -24.04
CA SER A 163 14.40 -48.75 -24.47
C SER A 163 14.50 -49.24 -25.92
N PHE A 164 15.66 -49.07 -26.58
CA PHE A 164 15.91 -49.62 -27.93
C PHE A 164 17.13 -50.54 -28.01
N PHE A 165 17.33 -51.41 -27.01
CA PHE A 165 18.34 -52.49 -27.09
C PHE A 165 17.84 -53.87 -26.63
N ILE A 166 16.54 -54.16 -26.79
CA ILE A 166 15.98 -55.52 -26.55
C ILE A 166 15.06 -55.96 -27.72
N MET A 167 15.39 -55.60 -28.96
CA MET A 167 14.75 -56.17 -30.16
C MET A 167 15.77 -56.47 -31.26
N ALA A 168 16.93 -57.03 -30.89
CA ALA A 168 17.93 -57.51 -31.85
C ALA A 168 18.55 -58.86 -31.45
N ILE A 169 17.91 -59.66 -30.59
CA ILE A 169 18.40 -61.01 -30.21
C ILE A 169 17.37 -62.13 -30.44
N SER A 170 16.09 -61.83 -30.72
CA SER A 170 15.06 -62.88 -30.86
C SER A 170 14.77 -63.36 -32.29
N HIS A 171 15.62 -63.06 -33.28
CA HIS A 171 15.51 -63.63 -34.64
C HIS A 171 16.69 -64.55 -35.02
N TRP A 172 17.45 -65.01 -34.03
CA TRP A 172 18.34 -66.16 -34.14
C TRP A 172 17.93 -67.20 -33.10
N ILE A 173 16.75 -67.81 -33.29
CA ILE A 173 16.36 -69.18 -32.88
C ILE A 173 14.98 -69.42 -33.52
N SER A 174 14.93 -70.44 -34.38
CA SER A 174 13.82 -70.94 -35.24
C SER A 174 13.59 -70.25 -36.58
#